data_AF-A0A930ZJK7-F1
#
_entry.id   AF-A0A930ZJK7-F1
#
_cell.length_a   1.000
_cell.length_b   1.000
_cell.length_c   1.000
_cell.angle_alpha   90.00
_cell.angle_beta   90.00
_cell.angle_gamma   90.00
#
_symmetry.space_group_name_H-M   'P 1'
#
loop_
_entity.id
_entity.type
_entity.pdbx_description
1 polymer ?
#
loop_
_entity_poly.entity_id
_entity_poly.type
_entity_poly.pdbx_seq_one_letter_code
_entity_poly.pdbx_strand_id
1 'polypeptide(L)'
;MRSERYIPYVLILPSVLFLLFLFAWPLVEAFLLSVQGSGGQWTLENFQRMAADLYFKDAVKYTLLLAFVVVPLQVVLALGMAMLLGGISKGRDVFLYIWTIPLGISDLAAGIVWFAIFTERGYLNSFLLSIGA
;
A
#
# COMPACT_ATOMS: atom_id res chain seq x y z
N MET A 1 35.21 -29.28 0.48
CA MET A 1 34.79 -28.13 -0.37
C MET A 1 33.46 -28.31 -1.13
N ARG A 2 32.77 -29.48 -1.13
CA ARG A 2 31.43 -29.63 -1.75
C ARG A 2 30.24 -29.38 -0.79
N SER A 3 30.51 -29.33 0.51
CA SER A 3 29.51 -29.20 1.57
C SER A 3 28.97 -27.77 1.75
N GLU A 4 29.63 -26.76 1.18
CA GLU A 4 29.25 -25.35 1.36
C GLU A 4 28.20 -24.88 0.35
N ARG A 5 27.94 -25.66 -0.71
CA ARG A 5 27.02 -25.26 -1.78
C ARG A 5 25.54 -25.36 -1.37
N TYR A 6 25.19 -26.24 -0.43
CA TYR A 6 23.79 -26.43 0.00
C TYR A 6 23.42 -25.60 1.25
N ILE A 7 24.40 -25.12 2.02
CA ILE A 7 24.18 -24.36 3.25
C ILE A 7 23.29 -23.12 3.02
N PRO A 8 23.51 -22.29 1.97
CA PRO A 8 22.64 -21.14 1.70
C PRO A 8 21.18 -21.54 1.48
N TYR A 9 20.93 -22.67 0.79
CA TYR A 9 19.57 -23.15 0.51
C TYR A 9 18.87 -23.64 1.78
N VAL A 10 19.58 -24.35 2.66
CA VAL A 10 19.03 -24.80 3.95
C VAL A 10 18.72 -23.61 4.86
N LEU A 11 19.52 -22.53 4.82
CA LEU A 11 19.30 -21.33 5.62
C LEU A 11 18.06 -20.54 5.18
N ILE A 12 17.78 -20.47 3.88
CA ILE A 12 16.57 -19.79 3.37
C ILE A 12 15.32 -20.68 3.41
N LEU A 13 15.48 -22.01 3.52
CA LEU A 13 14.39 -22.98 3.43
C LEU A 13 13.24 -22.68 4.42
N PRO A 14 13.47 -22.35 5.71
CA PRO A 14 12.38 -22.04 6.64
C PRO A 14 11.57 -20.82 6.20
N SER A 15 12.24 -19.75 5.73
CA SER A 15 11.59 -18.54 5.24
C SER A 15 10.79 -18.80 3.97
N VAL A 16 11.34 -19.59 3.05
CA VAL A 16 10.64 -19.97 1.82
C VAL A 16 9.41 -20.83 2.13
N LEU A 17 9.53 -21.83 2.99
CA LEU A 17 8.39 -22.66 3.42
C LEU A 17 7.31 -21.82 4.09
N PHE A 18 7.69 -20.88 4.94
CA PHE A 18 6.77 -19.94 5.57
C PHE A 18 6.04 -19.08 4.52
N LEU A 19 6.76 -18.49 3.56
CA LEU A 19 6.16 -17.70 2.49
C LEU A 19 5.23 -18.54 1.60
N LEU A 20 5.62 -19.78 1.27
CA LEU A 20 4.80 -20.69 0.48
C LEU A 20 3.49 -21.04 1.21
N PHE A 21 3.58 -21.35 2.50
CA PHE A 21 2.41 -21.76 3.28
C PHE A 21 1.47 -20.58 3.59
N LEU A 22 2.02 -19.41 3.96
CA LEU A 22 1.20 -18.28 4.41
C LEU A 22 0.72 -17.39 3.27
N PHE A 23 1.47 -17.28 2.17
CA PHE A 23 1.12 -16.41 1.05
C PHE A 23 0.76 -17.19 -0.20
N ALA A 24 1.63 -18.09 -0.66
CA ALA A 24 1.41 -18.77 -1.94
C ALA A 24 0.20 -19.70 -1.90
N TRP A 25 0.00 -20.43 -0.80
CA TRP A 25 -1.14 -21.33 -0.65
C TRP A 25 -2.49 -20.58 -0.68
N PRO A 26 -2.75 -19.56 0.16
CA PRO A 26 -3.99 -18.79 0.07
C PRO A 26 -4.18 -18.07 -1.28
N LEU A 27 -3.08 -17.64 -1.91
CA LEU A 27 -3.15 -17.00 -3.23
C LEU A 27 -3.63 -17.97 -4.32
N VAL A 28 -3.09 -19.20 -4.32
CA VAL A 28 -3.54 -20.25 -5.23
C VAL A 28 -4.99 -20.62 -4.96
N GLU A 29 -5.37 -20.74 -3.69
CA GLU A 29 -6.75 -21.03 -3.29
C GLU A 29 -7.72 -19.93 -3.77
N ALA A 30 -7.38 -18.66 -3.53
CA ALA A 30 -8.17 -17.53 -4.00
C ALA A 30 -8.29 -17.50 -5.53
N PHE A 31 -7.20 -17.82 -6.25
CA PHE A 31 -7.23 -17.94 -7.70
C PHE A 31 -8.15 -19.06 -8.16
N LEU A 32 -8.07 -20.25 -7.57
CA LEU A 32 -8.95 -21.38 -7.89
C LEU A 32 -10.41 -21.04 -7.62
N LEU A 33 -10.71 -20.41 -6.48
CA LEU A 33 -12.06 -19.94 -6.14
C LEU A 33 -12.57 -18.91 -7.15
N SER A 34 -11.71 -18.05 -7.70
CA SER A 34 -12.12 -17.06 -8.71
C SER A 34 -12.66 -17.70 -9.99
N VAL A 35 -12.19 -18.90 -10.35
CA VAL A 35 -12.59 -19.66 -11.55
C VAL A 35 -13.48 -20.86 -11.24
N GLN A 36 -13.97 -20.98 -10.01
CA GLN A 36 -14.89 -22.05 -9.59
C GLN A 36 -16.23 -21.45 -9.15
N GLY A 37 -17.31 -22.08 -9.58
CA GLY A 37 -18.67 -21.72 -9.17
C GLY A 37 -19.00 -22.29 -7.79
N SER A 38 -20.17 -21.93 -7.25
CA SER A 38 -20.62 -22.38 -5.92
C SER A 38 -20.66 -23.90 -5.73
N GLY A 39 -20.69 -24.68 -6.82
CA GLY A 39 -20.65 -26.15 -6.82
C GLY A 39 -19.29 -26.78 -7.16
N GLY A 40 -18.21 -25.99 -7.26
CA GLY A 40 -16.88 -26.47 -7.63
C GLY A 40 -16.67 -26.70 -9.13
N GLN A 41 -17.67 -26.41 -9.99
CA GLN A 41 -17.47 -26.42 -11.44
C GLN A 41 -16.57 -25.30 -11.91
N TRP A 42 -15.71 -25.57 -12.90
CA TRP A 42 -14.92 -24.55 -13.57
C TRP A 42 -15.84 -23.59 -14.35
N THR A 43 -15.81 -22.31 -14.03
CA THR A 43 -16.68 -21.29 -14.62
C THR A 43 -16.05 -19.90 -14.54
N LEU A 44 -16.45 -19.01 -15.44
CA LEU A 44 -16.07 -17.59 -15.43
C LEU A 44 -17.18 -16.70 -14.85
N GLU A 45 -18.20 -17.30 -14.22
CA GLU A 45 -19.36 -16.56 -13.68
C GLU A 45 -18.94 -15.47 -12.69
N ASN A 46 -17.97 -15.72 -11.80
CA ASN A 46 -17.48 -14.72 -10.86
C ASN A 46 -16.89 -13.50 -11.57
N PHE A 47 -16.14 -13.71 -12.66
CA PHE A 47 -15.58 -12.62 -13.48
C PHE A 47 -16.67 -11.87 -14.24
N GLN A 48 -17.66 -12.58 -14.79
CA GLN A 48 -18.80 -11.95 -15.47
C GLN A 48 -19.63 -11.10 -14.49
N ARG A 49 -19.88 -11.62 -13.29
CA ARG A 49 -20.57 -10.91 -12.22
C ARG A 49 -19.81 -9.67 -11.78
N MET A 50 -18.49 -9.77 -11.60
CA MET A 50 -17.62 -8.64 -11.26
C MET A 50 -17.64 -7.58 -12.38
N ALA A 51 -17.50 -7.99 -13.64
CA ALA A 51 -17.47 -7.07 -14.78
C ALA A 51 -18.82 -6.40 -15.08
N ALA A 52 -19.93 -7.06 -14.70
CA ALA A 52 -21.29 -6.53 -14.83
C ALA A 52 -21.69 -5.61 -13.66
N ASP A 53 -20.89 -5.55 -12.59
CA ASP A 53 -21.16 -4.68 -11.44
C ASP A 53 -21.08 -3.21 -11.84
N LEU A 54 -22.07 -2.42 -11.39
CA LEU A 54 -22.21 -1.00 -11.71
C LEU A 54 -21.00 -0.17 -11.26
N TYR A 55 -20.32 -0.57 -10.18
CA TYR A 55 -19.22 0.16 -9.59
C TYR A 55 -17.84 -0.34 -10.04
N PHE A 56 -17.75 -1.48 -10.72
CA PHE A 56 -16.46 -2.11 -11.04
C PHE A 56 -15.57 -1.20 -11.90
N LYS A 57 -16.13 -0.59 -12.94
CA LYS A 57 -15.38 0.31 -13.83
C LYS A 57 -14.85 1.53 -13.09
N ASP A 58 -15.68 2.12 -12.22
CA ASP A 58 -15.30 3.29 -11.44
C ASP A 58 -14.26 2.92 -10.38
N ALA A 59 -14.42 1.79 -9.69
CA ALA A 59 -13.43 1.30 -8.73
C ALA A 59 -12.06 1.11 -9.40
N VAL A 60 -12.00 0.39 -10.53
CA VAL A 60 -10.75 0.19 -11.28
C VAL A 60 -10.17 1.54 -11.75
N LYS A 61 -11.00 2.43 -12.29
CA LYS A 61 -10.57 3.76 -12.76
C LYS A 61 -9.95 4.56 -11.62
N TYR A 62 -10.61 4.66 -10.47
CA TYR A 62 -10.12 5.46 -9.35
C TYR A 62 -8.90 4.83 -8.69
N THR A 63 -8.83 3.50 -8.56
CA THR A 63 -7.62 2.83 -8.06
C THR A 63 -6.42 3.07 -8.97
N LEU A 64 -6.59 2.93 -10.29
CA LEU A 64 -5.51 3.17 -11.25
C LEU A 64 -5.13 4.65 -11.32
N LEU A 65 -6.10 5.57 -11.27
CA LEU A 65 -5.86 7.01 -11.26
C LEU A 65 -5.07 7.42 -10.01
N LEU A 66 -5.46 6.92 -8.83
CA LEU A 66 -4.75 7.17 -7.59
C LEU A 66 -3.32 6.62 -7.67
N ALA A 67 -3.14 5.37 -8.12
CA ALA A 67 -1.80 4.80 -8.27
C ALA A 67 -0.93 5.64 -9.24
N PHE A 68 -1.48 6.03 -10.38
CA PHE A 68 -0.77 6.78 -11.41
C PHE A 68 -0.39 8.20 -10.97
N VAL A 69 -1.18 8.84 -10.10
CA VAL A 69 -0.89 10.20 -9.62
C VAL A 69 -0.03 10.17 -8.35
N VAL A 70 -0.43 9.35 -7.38
CA VAL A 70 0.18 9.33 -6.04
C VAL A 70 1.57 8.70 -6.07
N VAL A 71 1.79 7.60 -6.81
CA VAL A 71 3.10 6.92 -6.81
C VAL A 71 4.20 7.81 -7.41
N PRO A 72 4.03 8.45 -8.58
CA PRO A 72 5.06 9.37 -9.09
C PRO A 72 5.29 10.56 -8.17
N LEU A 73 4.22 11.12 -7.58
CA LEU A 73 4.35 12.22 -6.63
C LEU A 73 5.18 11.80 -5.41
N GLN A 74 4.94 10.60 -4.86
CA GLN A 74 5.73 10.04 -3.76
C GLN A 74 7.20 9.89 -4.15
N VAL A 75 7.50 9.41 -5.36
CA VAL A 75 8.88 9.28 -5.86
C VAL A 75 9.55 10.64 -5.97
N VAL A 76 8.87 11.64 -6.54
CA VAL A 76 9.42 13.01 -6.67
C VAL A 76 9.70 13.60 -5.29
N LEU A 77 8.78 13.46 -4.32
CA LEU A 77 8.99 13.93 -2.96
C LEU A 77 10.13 13.19 -2.24
N ALA A 78 10.23 11.87 -2.43
CA ALA A 78 11.30 11.07 -1.84
C ALA A 78 12.68 11.46 -2.40
N LEU A 79 12.79 11.66 -3.71
CA LEU A 79 14.02 12.15 -4.35
C LEU A 79 14.36 13.57 -3.93
N GLY A 80 13.36 14.46 -3.88
CA GLY A 80 13.54 15.83 -3.38
C GLY A 80 14.09 15.84 -1.95
N MET A 81 13.53 15.02 -1.07
CA MET A 81 14.04 14.86 0.30
C MET A 81 15.46 14.29 0.32
N ALA A 82 15.76 13.28 -0.49
CA ALA A 82 17.09 12.70 -0.57
C ALA A 82 18.14 13.73 -1.01
N MET A 83 17.81 14.59 -1.98
CA MET A 83 18.68 15.68 -2.44
C MET A 83 18.88 16.75 -1.36
N LEU A 84 17.82 17.14 -0.65
CA LEU A 84 17.90 18.10 0.46
C LEU A 84 18.81 17.57 1.58
N LEU A 85 18.63 16.32 1.99
CA LEU A 85 19.46 15.69 3.03
C LEU A 85 20.92 15.49 2.58
N GLY A 86 21.18 15.37 1.28
CA GLY A 86 22.53 15.31 0.73
C GLY A 86 23.33 16.61 0.92
N GLY A 87 22.65 17.76 0.98
CA GLY A 87 23.28 19.08 1.17
C GLY A 87 23.33 19.59 2.61
N ILE A 88 22.64 18.93 3.55
CA ILE A 88 22.54 19.39 4.96
C ILE A 88 23.66 18.77 5.80
N SER A 89 24.54 19.61 6.35
CA SER A 89 25.64 19.19 7.23
C SER A 89 25.30 19.19 8.73
N LYS A 90 24.31 20.00 9.17
CA LYS A 90 23.86 20.08 10.56
C LYS A 90 22.35 19.90 10.66
N GLY A 91 21.90 19.05 11.58
CA GLY A 91 20.47 18.78 11.79
C GLY A 91 19.84 17.78 10.81
N ARG A 92 20.64 17.15 9.94
CA ARG A 92 20.21 16.15 8.94
C ARG A 92 19.30 15.07 9.53
N ASP A 93 19.70 14.50 10.67
CA ASP A 93 18.97 13.39 11.29
C ASP A 93 17.62 13.84 11.88
N VAL A 94 17.52 15.07 12.37
CA VAL A 94 16.26 15.65 12.85
C VAL A 94 15.26 15.77 11.70
N PHE A 95 15.71 16.31 10.55
CA PHE A 95 14.86 16.39 9.35
C PHE A 95 14.43 15.01 8.85
N LEU A 96 15.36 14.04 8.84
CA LEU A 96 15.05 12.66 8.47
C LEU A 96 14.00 12.07 9.41
N TYR A 97 14.16 12.22 10.73
CA TYR A 97 13.21 11.69 11.71
C TYR A 97 11.81 12.25 11.51
N ILE A 98 11.68 13.59 11.40
CA ILE A 98 10.38 14.24 11.17
C ILE A 98 9.74 13.72 9.88
N TRP A 99 10.52 13.61 8.80
CA TRP A 99 10.02 13.12 7.51
C TRP A 99 9.54 11.66 7.58
N THR A 100 10.17 10.83 8.41
CA THR A 100 9.81 9.41 8.56
C THR A 100 8.65 9.14 9.53
N ILE A 101 8.20 10.13 10.31
CA ILE A 101 7.07 9.96 11.26
C ILE A 101 5.83 9.34 10.58
N PRO A 102 5.39 9.78 9.39
CA PRO A 102 4.21 9.22 8.74
C PRO A 102 4.37 7.76 8.29
N LEU A 103 5.59 7.22 8.22
CA LEU A 103 5.81 5.81 7.89
C LEU A 103 5.49 4.89 9.06
N GLY A 104 5.45 5.43 10.29
CA GLY A 104 5.17 4.68 11.51
C GLY A 104 3.70 4.69 11.94
N ILE A 105 2.84 5.48 11.29
CA ILE A 105 1.41 5.53 11.63
C ILE A 105 0.65 4.45 10.86
N SER A 106 -0.31 3.79 11.51
CA SER A 106 -1.21 2.84 10.84
C SER A 106 -2.13 3.56 9.85
N ASP A 107 -2.52 2.88 8.77
CA ASP A 107 -3.46 3.42 7.77
C ASP A 107 -4.78 3.90 8.39
N LEU A 108 -5.30 3.18 9.39
CA LEU A 108 -6.51 3.57 10.12
C LEU A 108 -6.32 4.89 10.87
N ALA A 109 -5.22 5.04 11.61
CA ALA A 109 -4.90 6.27 12.33
C ALA A 109 -4.72 7.45 11.38
N ALA A 110 -4.02 7.24 10.25
CA ALA A 110 -3.90 8.24 9.20
C ALA A 110 -5.30 8.67 8.71
N GLY A 111 -6.19 7.72 8.46
CA GLY A 111 -7.57 7.99 8.07
C GLY A 111 -8.35 8.83 9.07
N ILE A 112 -8.21 8.56 10.37
CA ILE A 112 -8.85 9.35 11.44
C ILE A 112 -8.29 10.78 11.47
N VAL A 113 -6.98 10.95 11.31
CA VAL A 113 -6.36 12.29 11.26
C VAL A 113 -6.87 13.08 10.07
N TRP A 114 -6.91 12.47 8.88
CA TRP A 114 -7.50 13.10 7.69
C TRP A 114 -8.97 13.46 7.92
N PHE A 115 -9.77 12.55 8.48
CA PHE A 115 -11.17 12.84 8.79
C PHE A 115 -11.32 14.04 9.76
N ALA A 116 -10.50 14.11 10.81
CA ALA A 116 -10.52 15.22 11.76
C ALA A 116 -10.15 16.57 11.12
N ILE A 117 -9.25 16.56 10.12
CA ILE A 117 -8.86 17.77 9.40
C ILE A 117 -9.96 18.23 8.43
N PHE A 118 -10.57 17.30 7.69
CA PHE A 118 -11.44 17.59 6.54
C PHE A 118 -12.94 17.49 6.82
N THR A 119 -13.36 17.17 8.05
CA THR A 119 -14.77 17.22 8.43
C THR A 119 -15.33 18.66 8.39
N GLU A 120 -16.65 18.80 8.37
CA GLU A 120 -17.34 20.11 8.23
C GLU A 120 -16.91 21.12 9.30
N ARG A 121 -16.68 20.66 10.54
CA ARG A 121 -16.13 21.45 11.65
C ARG A 121 -14.67 21.09 11.95
N GLY A 122 -13.94 20.64 10.93
CA GLY A 122 -12.56 20.19 11.06
C GLY A 122 -11.59 21.34 11.22
N TYR A 123 -10.35 21.01 11.59
CA TYR A 123 -9.30 21.99 11.83
C TYR A 123 -9.09 22.93 10.65
N LEU A 124 -9.19 22.41 9.42
CA LEU A 124 -9.01 23.23 8.22
C LEU A 124 -10.13 24.27 8.09
N ASN A 125 -11.39 23.86 8.22
CA ASN A 125 -12.53 24.76 8.07
C ASN A 125 -12.58 25.80 9.21
N SER A 126 -12.29 25.39 10.45
CA SER A 126 -12.19 26.32 11.58
C SER A 126 -11.07 27.35 11.38
N PHE A 127 -9.91 26.92 10.87
CA PHE A 127 -8.82 27.82 10.54
C PHE A 127 -9.20 28.80 9.43
N LEU A 128 -9.79 28.32 8.33
CA LEU A 128 -10.22 29.16 7.20
C LEU A 128 -11.26 30.22 7.62
N LEU A 129 -12.26 29.83 8.43
CA LEU A 129 -13.23 30.77 9.01
C LEU A 129 -12.56 31.84 9.90
N SER A 130 -11.52 31.47 10.65
CA SER A 130 -10.83 32.41 11.54
C SER A 130 -10.00 33.48 10.81
N ILE A 131 -9.55 33.20 9.58
CA ILE A 131 -8.70 34.12 8.80
C ILE A 131 -9.45 34.87 7.69
N GLY A 132 -10.74 34.60 7.47
CA GLY A 132 -11.55 35.39 6.54
C GLY A 132 -12.56 34.59 5.74
N ALA A 133 -13.64 34.15 6.40
CA ALA A 133 -14.91 33.84 5.77
C ALA A 133 -16.07 34.25 6.69
#